data_AF-J9DRQ3-F1
#
_entry.id   AF-J9DRQ3-F1
#
_cell.length_a   1.000
_cell.length_b   1.000
_cell.length_c   1.000
_cell.angle_alpha   90.00
_cell.angle_beta   90.00
_cell.angle_gamma   90.00
#
_symmetry.space_group_name_H-M   'P 1'
#
loop_
_entity.id
_entity.type
_entity.pdbx_description
1 polymer ?
#
loop_
_entity_poly.entity_id
_entity_poly.type
_entity_poly.pdbx_seq_one_letter_code
_entity_poly.pdbx_strand_id
1 'polypeptide(L)'
;MEHFSGLVTHSEKGLNLDTFSSDPIILPAENYVIKNGKVLYNDKIKNKVILYDIKTKKEIFSCDAKNIKTLLLNDKTSHLGFLEYKRDLCIYNIETLECFKYESVERCSLTDYFTLIYTNDSEIYIYNFENKQMLEMKFVVIDFVTFGKNIFFFTTKSFTDNKNVLFHYEVGKMINKYSFDNIKCMAVKSNTSKDMFLLNITTDYTGSSYYGSTQLFLYSKSKSNTYCLEQIMLAEPFLDFGFIKNGIFVNHGFQPSKVVILDHNLNIKKQFPDSVRNFVYFNSHENLVCFAGFNNLSGMIEVYRDSLISKFKVLGASKVLWSNNGSFVCVCVTNELKVDNRVIIFDYYGREICTKHFDNLQSVELVSNKKEEFLVLDKPKEDILKEDSIYVPPHLRNQKKNVNSKAQPGKNNLSSGANNSLSRNGNGLNSNNLKADEPKNLNVGRVIKDKFSVDLFKNEYKSSFSKNTSNVLATSFQRNIRTVKSKPEHKENKENQAANKINTHESIKDLEKKIAEINELKLKVSKGASLDMDCMNKILSENEILESLDKLKSAKNKGNNTKKK
;
A
#
# COMPACT_ATOMS: atom_id res chain seq x y z
N MET A 1 31.62 6.61 1.01
CA MET A 1 30.80 6.88 2.22
C MET A 1 30.09 8.22 2.13
N GLU A 2 30.76 9.31 1.74
CA GLU A 2 30.19 10.68 1.66
C GLU A 2 28.84 10.82 0.94
N HIS A 3 28.57 10.04 -0.12
CA HIS A 3 27.29 10.04 -0.86
C HIS A 3 26.08 9.47 -0.07
N PHE A 4 26.32 8.86 1.09
CA PHE A 4 25.32 8.47 2.09
C PHE A 4 25.37 9.36 3.34
N SER A 5 25.88 10.59 3.21
CA SER A 5 25.70 11.62 4.24
C SER A 5 24.21 11.79 4.56
N GLY A 6 23.88 11.73 5.85
CA GLY A 6 22.51 11.70 6.35
C GLY A 6 21.83 10.32 6.32
N LEU A 7 22.56 9.21 6.11
CA LEU A 7 22.00 7.87 6.32
C LEU A 7 21.83 7.61 7.82
N VAL A 8 20.58 7.61 8.28
CA VAL A 8 20.17 7.40 9.66
C VAL A 8 19.89 5.91 9.90
N THR A 9 20.38 5.37 11.02
CA THR A 9 20.07 4.00 11.48
C THR A 9 19.53 3.99 12.90
N HIS A 10 18.46 3.26 13.14
CA HIS A 10 17.90 3.02 14.46
C HIS A 10 18.24 1.61 14.91
N SER A 11 18.88 1.49 16.08
CA SER A 11 19.54 0.27 16.55
C SER A 11 19.37 0.05 18.05
N GLU A 12 19.97 -1.01 18.59
CA GLU A 12 20.07 -1.23 20.05
C GLU A 12 20.73 -0.06 20.82
N LYS A 13 21.53 0.76 20.13
CA LYS A 13 22.22 1.94 20.70
C LYS A 13 21.38 3.22 20.64
N GLY A 14 20.18 3.16 20.04
CA GLY A 14 19.36 4.32 19.72
C GLY A 14 19.50 4.74 18.24
N LEU A 15 19.19 6.00 17.96
CA LEU A 15 19.12 6.58 16.63
C LEU A 15 20.43 7.27 16.27
N ASN A 16 21.25 6.63 15.42
CA ASN A 16 22.45 7.22 14.85
C ASN A 16 22.09 8.10 13.65
N LEU A 17 22.36 9.41 13.76
CA LEU A 17 22.03 10.41 12.74
C LEU A 17 22.98 10.43 11.54
N ASP A 18 24.16 9.81 11.64
CA ASP A 18 25.03 9.53 10.48
C ASP A 18 25.77 8.20 10.67
N THR A 19 25.26 7.17 9.98
CA THR A 19 25.68 5.78 10.11
C THR A 19 27.16 5.56 9.79
N PHE A 20 27.75 6.40 8.92
CA PHE A 20 29.13 6.25 8.43
C PHE A 20 30.06 7.40 8.84
N SER A 21 29.59 8.35 9.65
CA SER A 21 30.45 9.35 10.31
C SER A 21 31.48 8.70 11.23
N SER A 22 32.68 9.31 11.30
CA SER A 22 33.70 9.01 12.30
C SER A 22 33.33 9.48 13.71
N ASP A 23 32.48 10.50 13.81
CA ASP A 23 31.90 11.04 15.04
C ASP A 23 30.35 11.05 14.90
N PRO A 24 29.68 9.92 15.13
CA PRO A 24 28.23 9.79 14.96
C PRO A 24 27.47 10.35 16.15
N ILE A 25 26.48 11.22 15.91
CA ILE A 25 25.53 11.63 16.94
C ILE A 25 24.50 10.51 17.10
N ILE A 26 24.43 9.92 18.30
CA ILE A 26 23.47 8.88 18.64
C ILE A 26 22.49 9.44 19.68
N LEU A 27 21.21 9.54 19.30
CA LEU A 27 20.13 9.97 20.19
C LEU A 27 19.50 8.75 20.90
N PRO A 28 19.13 8.83 22.19
CA PRO A 28 18.50 7.74 22.95
C PRO A 28 17.01 7.57 22.60
N ALA A 29 16.70 7.51 21.31
CA ALA A 29 15.34 7.40 20.79
C ALA A 29 14.81 5.97 20.85
N GLU A 30 13.62 5.79 21.44
CA GLU A 30 12.83 4.56 21.31
C GLU A 30 11.95 4.60 20.06
N ASN A 31 11.23 5.70 19.85
CA ASN A 31 10.58 6.03 18.58
C ASN A 31 11.07 7.40 18.10
N TYR A 32 10.99 7.64 16.80
CA TYR A 32 11.39 8.90 16.19
C TYR A 32 10.57 9.25 14.95
N VAL A 33 10.57 10.53 14.57
CA VAL A 33 10.08 11.07 13.29
C VAL A 33 11.05 12.14 12.83
N ILE A 34 11.51 12.07 11.58
CA ILE A 34 12.45 13.05 11.02
C ILE A 34 11.76 13.85 9.92
N LYS A 35 11.80 15.18 10.01
CA LYS A 35 11.30 16.08 8.96
C LYS A 35 12.16 17.33 8.89
N ASN A 36 12.48 17.76 7.67
CA ASN A 36 13.16 19.02 7.36
C ASN A 36 14.34 19.37 8.31
N GLY A 37 15.23 18.40 8.52
CA GLY A 37 16.45 18.56 9.33
C GLY A 37 16.26 18.51 10.85
N LYS A 38 15.05 18.18 11.33
CA LYS A 38 14.75 18.00 12.76
C LYS A 38 14.25 16.60 13.05
N VAL A 39 14.61 16.10 14.24
CA VAL A 39 14.17 14.81 14.79
C VAL A 39 13.29 15.07 15.99
N LEU A 40 12.04 14.61 15.94
CA LEU A 40 11.21 14.42 17.13
C LEU A 40 11.42 12.99 17.61
N TYR A 41 11.79 12.77 18.88
CA TYR A 41 11.97 11.44 19.45
C TYR A 41 11.47 11.36 20.89
N ASN A 42 11.25 10.14 21.40
CA ASN A 42 11.01 9.90 22.81
C ASN A 42 12.23 9.24 23.48
N ASP A 43 12.71 9.84 24.57
CA ASP A 43 13.72 9.29 25.47
C ASP A 43 13.00 8.56 26.60
N LYS A 44 13.00 7.22 26.54
CA LYS A 44 12.31 6.36 27.50
C LYS A 44 12.88 6.46 28.91
N ILE A 45 14.18 6.67 29.04
CA ILE A 45 14.88 6.72 30.33
C ILE A 45 14.53 8.03 31.03
N LYS A 46 14.61 9.16 30.31
CA LYS A 46 14.25 10.48 30.84
C LYS A 46 12.74 10.73 30.91
N ASN A 47 11.91 9.89 30.28
CA ASN A 47 10.46 10.08 30.17
C ASN A 47 10.11 11.41 29.48
N LYS A 48 10.77 11.69 28.35
CA LYS A 48 10.61 12.94 27.59
C LYS A 48 10.33 12.71 26.12
N VAL A 49 9.56 13.63 25.53
CA VAL A 49 9.53 13.86 24.08
C VAL A 49 10.38 15.08 23.78
N ILE A 50 11.28 14.97 22.81
CA ILE A 50 12.35 15.94 22.52
C ILE A 50 12.35 16.24 21.02
N LEU A 51 12.32 17.52 20.65
CA LEU A 51 12.60 18.00 19.30
C LEU A 51 14.05 18.49 19.22
N TYR A 52 14.83 17.89 18.34
CA TYR A 52 16.26 18.14 18.16
C TYR A 52 16.56 18.56 16.71
N ASP A 53 17.38 19.59 16.56
CA ASP A 53 17.84 20.09 15.26
C ASP A 53 19.19 19.46 14.89
N ILE A 54 19.21 18.70 13.78
CA ILE A 54 20.39 17.93 13.35
C ILE A 54 21.55 18.86 12.99
N LYS A 55 21.25 20.02 12.38
CA LYS A 55 22.25 20.94 11.82
C LYS A 55 22.95 21.75 12.92
N THR A 56 22.19 22.29 13.86
CA THR A 56 22.71 23.11 14.98
C THR A 56 23.14 22.27 16.17
N LYS A 57 22.83 20.96 16.16
CA LYS A 57 23.08 19.99 17.24
C LYS A 57 22.44 20.37 18.59
N LYS A 58 21.25 20.97 18.56
CA LYS A 58 20.56 21.50 19.76
C LYS A 58 19.16 20.92 19.94
N GLU A 59 18.78 20.75 21.21
CA GLU A 59 17.38 20.65 21.61
C GLU A 59 16.67 21.98 21.36
N ILE A 60 15.53 21.93 20.66
CA ILE A 60 14.64 23.08 20.43
C ILE A 60 13.54 23.11 21.50
N PHE A 61 13.02 21.92 21.85
CA PHE A 61 11.89 21.75 22.74
C PHE A 61 11.99 20.39 23.44
N SER A 62 11.63 20.33 24.72
CA SER A 62 11.28 19.08 25.37
C SER A 62 10.10 19.25 26.33
N CYS A 63 9.35 18.16 26.51
CA CYS A 63 8.30 18.04 27.51
C CYS A 63 8.32 16.65 28.15
N ASP A 64 7.84 16.54 29.38
CA ASP A 64 7.70 15.26 30.06
C ASP A 64 6.51 14.50 29.47
N ALA A 65 6.74 13.25 29.04
CA ALA A 65 5.71 12.41 28.44
C ALA A 65 6.11 10.92 28.53
N LYS A 66 5.14 10.03 28.70
CA LYS A 66 5.37 8.60 29.00
C LYS A 66 4.54 7.71 28.08
N ASN A 67 4.98 6.47 27.91
CA ASN A 67 4.21 5.45 27.19
C ASN A 67 3.73 5.94 25.80
N ILE A 68 4.64 6.51 25.02
CA ILE A 68 4.36 7.03 23.68
C ILE A 68 4.03 5.89 22.73
N LYS A 69 2.86 5.94 22.10
CA LYS A 69 2.43 5.03 21.02
C LYS A 69 2.81 5.59 19.64
N THR A 70 2.72 6.90 19.44
CA THR A 70 2.97 7.53 18.13
C THR A 70 3.49 8.95 18.27
N LEU A 71 4.51 9.32 17.50
CA LEU A 71 5.00 10.69 17.36
C LEU A 71 4.44 11.36 16.11
N LEU A 72 4.18 12.67 16.20
CA LEU A 72 3.64 13.53 15.14
C LEU A 72 4.55 14.75 14.96
N LEU A 73 4.91 15.07 13.72
CA LEU A 73 5.62 16.30 13.35
C LEU A 73 5.05 16.78 12.02
N ASN A 74 4.72 18.07 11.87
CA ASN A 74 4.34 18.62 10.57
C ASN A 74 5.59 18.89 9.69
N ASP A 75 5.42 19.14 8.40
CA ASP A 75 6.54 19.32 7.47
C ASP A 75 7.26 20.66 7.72
N LYS A 76 6.52 21.74 8.01
CA LYS A 76 7.07 23.02 8.50
C LYS A 76 7.85 22.90 9.82
N THR A 77 7.72 21.80 10.57
CA THR A 77 8.28 21.61 11.91
C THR A 77 7.88 22.70 12.92
N SER A 78 6.70 23.31 12.74
CA SER A 78 6.12 24.32 13.63
C SER A 78 5.16 23.73 14.66
N HIS A 79 4.64 22.54 14.39
CA HIS A 79 3.78 21.79 15.31
C HIS A 79 4.32 20.36 15.46
N LEU A 80 4.35 19.89 16.71
CA LEU A 80 4.66 18.52 17.07
C LEU A 80 3.51 17.93 17.90
N GLY A 81 3.51 16.63 18.08
CA GLY A 81 2.59 15.98 18.98
C GLY A 81 2.95 14.54 19.27
N PHE A 82 2.24 13.96 20.23
CA PHE A 82 2.39 12.56 20.60
C PHE A 82 1.07 11.99 21.11
N LEU A 83 0.80 10.76 20.70
CA LEU A 83 -0.30 9.94 21.18
C LEU A 83 0.27 8.91 22.16
N GLU A 84 -0.26 8.85 23.36
CA GLU A 84 0.10 7.85 24.38
C GLU A 84 -0.70 6.55 24.19
N TYR A 85 -0.21 5.44 24.75
CA TYR A 85 -0.94 4.16 24.76
C TYR A 85 -2.29 4.23 25.47
N LYS A 86 -2.47 5.18 26.41
CA LYS A 86 -3.76 5.45 27.07
C LYS A 86 -4.77 6.24 26.21
N ARG A 87 -4.43 6.56 24.95
CA ARG A 87 -5.25 7.30 23.96
C ARG A 87 -5.32 8.83 24.17
N ASP A 88 -4.46 9.38 25.01
CA ASP A 88 -4.29 10.83 25.15
C ASP A 88 -3.38 11.36 24.05
N LEU A 89 -3.84 12.37 23.32
CA LEU A 89 -3.09 13.10 22.29
C LEU A 89 -2.74 14.50 22.81
N CYS A 90 -1.46 14.84 22.79
CA CYS A 90 -0.99 16.22 22.95
C CYS A 90 -0.44 16.75 21.62
N ILE A 91 -0.85 17.96 21.23
CA ILE A 91 -0.30 18.74 20.11
C ILE A 91 0.29 20.03 20.67
N TYR A 92 1.55 20.33 20.36
CA TYR A 92 2.21 21.58 20.73
C TYR A 92 2.47 22.44 19.50
N ASN A 93 2.16 23.73 19.60
CA ASN A 93 2.78 24.76 18.76
C ASN A 93 4.15 25.10 19.37
N ILE A 94 5.21 25.00 18.59
CA ILE A 94 6.60 25.12 19.08
C ILE A 94 6.99 26.59 19.33
N GLU A 95 6.33 27.54 18.66
CA GLU A 95 6.60 28.97 18.78
C GLU A 95 5.83 29.60 19.95
N THR A 96 4.55 29.29 20.11
CA THR A 96 3.70 29.83 21.19
C THR A 96 3.75 29.00 22.48
N LEU A 97 4.29 27.78 22.42
CA LEU A 97 4.23 26.75 23.47
C LEU A 97 2.80 26.36 23.88
N GLU A 98 1.79 26.73 23.09
CA GLU A 98 0.38 26.36 23.28
C GLU A 98 0.21 24.85 23.10
N CYS A 99 -0.40 24.18 24.09
CA CYS A 99 -0.63 22.73 24.09
C CYS A 99 -2.13 22.43 24.00
N PHE A 100 -2.54 21.78 22.91
CA PHE A 100 -3.87 21.23 22.73
C PHE A 100 -3.89 19.77 23.17
N LYS A 101 -4.92 19.38 23.93
CA LYS A 101 -5.08 18.03 24.46
C LYS A 101 -6.41 17.44 24.01
N TYR A 102 -6.38 16.17 23.63
CA TYR A 102 -7.54 15.40 23.19
C TYR A 102 -7.48 14.01 23.81
N GLU A 103 -8.61 13.54 24.33
CA GLU A 103 -8.75 12.23 24.97
C GLU A 103 -9.38 11.22 23.99
N SER A 104 -9.32 9.93 24.33
CA SER A 104 -9.96 8.84 23.58
C SER A 104 -9.56 8.73 22.08
N VAL A 105 -8.40 9.26 21.70
CA VAL A 105 -7.90 9.25 20.32
C VAL A 105 -7.39 7.86 19.92
N GLU A 106 -7.98 7.28 18.87
CA GLU A 106 -7.54 5.99 18.33
C GLU A 106 -6.43 6.14 17.30
N ARG A 107 -6.60 7.11 16.39
CA ARG A 107 -5.70 7.43 15.28
C ARG A 107 -5.67 8.94 15.05
N CYS A 108 -4.53 9.45 14.60
CA CYS A 108 -4.35 10.87 14.31
C CYS A 108 -3.29 11.08 13.22
N SER A 109 -3.41 12.17 12.48
CA SER A 109 -2.37 12.67 11.57
C SER A 109 -2.19 14.18 11.75
N LEU A 110 -0.99 14.65 11.40
CA LEU A 110 -0.56 16.03 11.57
C LEU A 110 0.08 16.51 10.27
N THR A 111 -0.52 17.53 9.65
CA THR A 111 -0.04 18.17 8.42
C THR A 111 0.34 19.63 8.70
N ASP A 112 0.79 20.33 7.66
CA ASP A 112 1.09 21.77 7.71
C ASP A 112 -0.13 22.69 7.81
N TYR A 113 -1.34 22.11 7.70
CA TYR A 113 -2.61 22.83 7.58
C TYR A 113 -3.59 22.42 8.69
N PHE A 114 -3.55 21.16 9.15
CA PHE A 114 -4.49 20.65 10.14
C PHE A 114 -3.91 19.51 10.99
N THR A 115 -4.54 19.30 12.15
CA THR A 115 -4.54 18.00 12.84
C THR A 115 -5.84 17.27 12.48
N LEU A 116 -5.72 16.03 12.04
CA LEU A 116 -6.83 15.11 11.84
C LEU A 116 -6.84 14.12 12.99
N ILE A 117 -7.94 14.05 13.73
CA ILE A 117 -8.11 13.24 14.93
C ILE A 117 -9.31 12.32 14.71
N TYR A 118 -9.15 11.03 15.00
CA TYR A 118 -10.22 10.04 14.95
C TYR A 118 -10.38 9.38 16.31
N THR A 119 -11.61 9.40 16.83
CA THR A 119 -11.96 8.86 18.15
C THR A 119 -12.74 7.54 18.03
N ASN A 120 -12.83 6.82 19.14
CA ASN A 120 -13.60 5.58 19.27
C ASN A 120 -15.11 5.77 19.07
N ASP A 121 -15.62 6.99 19.23
CA ASP A 121 -17.05 7.32 19.12
C ASP A 121 -17.52 7.44 17.66
N SER A 122 -16.69 7.02 16.69
CA SER A 122 -16.93 7.16 15.25
C SER A 122 -16.99 8.63 14.78
N GLU A 123 -16.14 9.47 15.36
CA GLU A 123 -16.07 10.89 15.07
C GLU A 123 -14.69 11.25 14.53
N ILE A 124 -14.68 11.98 13.41
CA ILE A 124 -13.51 12.67 12.88
C ILE A 124 -13.58 14.12 13.31
N TYR A 125 -12.49 14.62 13.88
CA TYR A 125 -12.26 16.03 14.12
C TYR A 125 -11.12 16.50 13.20
N ILE A 126 -11.38 17.56 12.44
CA ILE A 126 -10.39 18.27 11.64
C ILE A 126 -10.15 19.63 12.31
N TYR A 127 -9.01 19.77 12.99
CA TYR A 127 -8.57 21.03 13.57
C TYR A 127 -7.66 21.76 12.59
N ASN A 128 -8.11 22.89 12.03
CA ASN A 128 -7.33 23.73 11.13
C ASN A 128 -6.51 24.76 11.93
N PHE A 129 -5.20 24.78 11.69
CA PHE A 129 -4.28 25.69 12.39
C PHE A 129 -4.39 27.14 11.95
N GLU A 130 -4.72 27.40 10.69
CA GLU A 130 -4.68 28.76 10.09
C GLU A 130 -5.81 29.65 10.61
N ASN A 131 -6.98 29.07 10.87
CA ASN A 131 -8.16 29.78 11.37
C ASN A 131 -8.61 29.35 12.78
N LYS A 132 -7.86 28.44 13.43
CA LYS A 132 -8.18 27.80 14.72
C LYS A 132 -9.57 27.15 14.79
N GLN A 133 -10.19 26.80 13.65
CA GLN A 133 -11.50 26.17 13.61
C GLN A 133 -11.39 24.64 13.71
N MET A 134 -12.33 24.04 14.44
CA MET A 134 -12.54 22.60 14.48
C MET A 134 -13.80 22.25 13.69
N LEU A 135 -13.67 21.35 12.72
CA LEU A 135 -14.80 20.71 12.05
C LEU A 135 -14.97 19.30 12.61
N GLU A 136 -16.12 19.04 13.20
CA GLU A 136 -16.56 17.71 13.60
C GLU A 136 -17.33 17.05 12.44
N MET A 137 -17.05 15.77 12.17
CA MET A 137 -17.77 14.95 11.21
C MET A 137 -18.01 13.55 11.78
N LYS A 138 -19.27 13.15 11.95
CA LYS A 138 -19.62 11.82 12.46
C LYS A 138 -19.64 10.80 11.31
N PHE A 139 -18.66 9.90 11.30
CA PHE A 139 -18.47 8.87 10.28
C PHE A 139 -17.83 7.62 10.89
N VAL A 140 -18.42 6.44 10.63
CA VAL A 140 -17.77 5.15 10.95
C VAL A 140 -16.64 4.91 9.95
N VAL A 141 -15.42 5.32 10.32
CA VAL A 141 -14.25 5.36 9.44
C VAL A 141 -13.42 4.09 9.64
N ILE A 142 -13.11 3.43 8.53
CA ILE A 142 -12.27 2.23 8.51
C ILE A 142 -10.82 2.65 8.77
N ASP A 143 -10.32 3.62 8.00
CA ASP A 143 -9.01 4.26 8.11
C ASP A 143 -8.96 5.53 7.22
N PHE A 144 -7.87 6.28 7.23
CA PHE A 144 -7.66 7.53 6.49
C PHE A 144 -6.18 7.77 6.16
N VAL A 145 -5.93 8.61 5.14
CA VAL A 145 -4.58 9.05 4.73
C VAL A 145 -4.60 10.54 4.40
N THR A 146 -3.53 11.25 4.75
CA THR A 146 -3.41 12.72 4.60
C THR A 146 -2.19 13.09 3.77
N PHE A 147 -2.35 13.99 2.79
CA PHE A 147 -1.26 14.47 1.93
C PHE A 147 -1.34 16.00 1.79
N GLY A 148 -0.52 16.72 2.54
CA GLY A 148 -0.59 18.20 2.60
C GLY A 148 -1.97 18.66 3.05
N LYS A 149 -2.70 19.36 2.16
CA LYS A 149 -4.06 19.85 2.37
C LYS A 149 -5.17 18.81 2.12
N ASN A 150 -4.84 17.68 1.49
CA ASN A 150 -5.81 16.68 1.03
C ASN A 150 -5.97 15.55 2.06
N ILE A 151 -7.21 15.12 2.29
CA ILE A 151 -7.58 14.02 3.19
C ILE A 151 -8.39 13.00 2.39
N PHE A 152 -7.96 11.76 2.43
CA PHE A 152 -8.72 10.60 1.95
C PHE A 152 -9.16 9.79 3.15
N PHE A 153 -10.46 9.65 3.37
CA PHE A 153 -11.00 8.78 4.42
C PHE A 153 -12.10 7.90 3.84
N PHE A 154 -12.26 6.71 4.41
CA PHE A 154 -13.16 5.70 3.88
C PHE A 154 -14.03 5.13 4.99
N THR A 155 -15.33 5.07 4.72
CA THR A 155 -16.34 4.74 5.74
C THR A 155 -17.00 3.40 5.46
N THR A 156 -17.30 2.64 6.51
CA THR A 156 -18.24 1.53 6.38
C THR A 156 -19.64 2.09 6.23
N LYS A 157 -20.39 1.60 5.23
CA LYS A 157 -21.86 1.76 5.10
C LYS A 157 -22.37 3.19 5.27
N SER A 158 -22.65 3.88 4.16
CA SER A 158 -23.67 4.96 4.21
C SER A 158 -24.97 4.41 4.82
N PHE A 159 -25.57 5.14 5.77
CA PHE A 159 -26.85 4.78 6.40
C PHE A 159 -27.99 4.62 5.39
N THR A 160 -27.90 5.25 4.22
CA THR A 160 -28.91 5.18 3.14
C THR A 160 -28.65 4.03 2.15
N ASP A 161 -27.39 3.84 1.76
CA ASP A 161 -27.04 3.05 0.55
C ASP A 161 -26.34 1.72 0.89
N ASN A 162 -25.92 1.51 2.14
CA ASN A 162 -25.17 0.34 2.63
C ASN A 162 -23.84 0.05 1.87
N LYS A 163 -23.39 0.98 1.01
CA LYS A 163 -22.09 0.94 0.31
C LYS A 163 -20.98 1.57 1.14
N ASN A 164 -19.74 1.18 0.87
CA ASN A 164 -18.56 1.83 1.43
C ASN A 164 -18.22 3.05 0.57
N VAL A 165 -17.85 4.16 1.22
CA VAL A 165 -17.62 5.43 0.51
C VAL A 165 -16.21 5.90 0.75
N LEU A 166 -15.49 6.17 -0.34
CA LEU A 166 -14.25 6.93 -0.33
C LEU A 166 -14.60 8.42 -0.44
N PHE A 167 -14.19 9.21 0.54
CA PHE A 167 -14.26 10.66 0.50
C PHE A 167 -12.90 11.25 0.19
N HIS A 168 -12.87 12.24 -0.71
CA HIS A 168 -11.78 13.18 -0.83
C HIS A 168 -12.24 14.53 -0.28
N TYR A 169 -11.55 14.99 0.77
CA TYR A 169 -11.81 16.26 1.43
C TYR A 169 -10.53 17.11 1.38
N GLU A 170 -10.67 18.36 0.97
CA GLU A 170 -9.64 19.41 1.06
C GLU A 170 -10.05 20.34 2.20
N VAL A 171 -9.11 20.95 2.93
CA VAL A 171 -9.42 21.77 4.13
C VAL A 171 -10.58 22.74 3.91
N GLY A 172 -11.69 22.53 4.64
CA GLY A 172 -12.93 23.33 4.55
C GLY A 172 -13.94 22.89 3.49
N LYS A 173 -13.64 21.90 2.63
CA LYS A 173 -14.45 21.55 1.45
C LYS A 173 -14.42 20.07 1.09
N MET A 174 -15.60 19.44 1.02
CA MET A 174 -15.75 18.13 0.39
C MET A 174 -15.49 18.26 -1.13
N ILE A 175 -14.58 17.45 -1.66
CA ILE A 175 -14.20 17.50 -3.08
C ILE A 175 -14.98 16.46 -3.88
N ASN A 176 -14.84 15.17 -3.56
CA ASN A 176 -15.54 14.07 -4.24
C ASN A 176 -15.96 12.98 -3.23
N LYS A 177 -16.98 12.20 -3.62
CA LYS A 177 -17.37 10.92 -3.02
C LYS A 177 -17.34 9.82 -4.09
N TYR A 178 -16.86 8.62 -3.77
CA TYR A 178 -16.95 7.44 -4.64
C TYR A 178 -17.48 6.25 -3.85
N SER A 179 -18.55 5.62 -4.34
CA SER A 179 -19.19 4.47 -3.70
C SER A 179 -18.66 3.15 -4.27
N PHE A 180 -18.25 2.24 -3.39
CA PHE A 180 -17.76 0.91 -3.72
C PHE A 180 -18.59 -0.14 -2.97
N ASP A 181 -18.81 -1.29 -3.61
CA ASP A 181 -19.61 -2.36 -3.02
C ASP A 181 -18.91 -2.97 -1.79
N ASN A 182 -17.58 -3.09 -1.81
CA ASN A 182 -16.79 -3.49 -0.65
C ASN A 182 -15.42 -2.82 -0.61
N ILE A 183 -14.99 -2.35 0.56
CA ILE A 183 -13.61 -1.89 0.83
C ILE A 183 -13.18 -2.49 2.16
N LYS A 184 -12.00 -3.11 2.19
CA LYS A 184 -11.31 -3.53 3.43
C LYS A 184 -10.06 -2.72 3.71
N CYS A 185 -9.30 -2.42 2.67
CA CYS A 185 -8.03 -1.73 2.76
C CYS A 185 -7.87 -0.82 1.55
N MET A 186 -7.19 0.31 1.74
CA MET A 186 -6.75 1.17 0.66
C MET A 186 -5.31 1.61 0.94
N ALA A 187 -4.41 1.38 -0.02
CA ALA A 187 -3.09 1.98 -0.02
C ALA A 187 -3.09 3.18 -0.99
N VAL A 188 -2.70 4.35 -0.50
CA VAL A 188 -2.60 5.58 -1.31
C VAL A 188 -1.15 6.03 -1.41
N LYS A 189 -0.71 6.41 -2.62
CA LYS A 189 0.56 7.10 -2.86
C LYS A 189 0.27 8.41 -3.61
N SER A 190 0.93 9.52 -3.25
CA SER A 190 0.68 10.85 -3.85
C SER A 190 1.84 11.34 -4.72
N ASN A 191 1.52 12.12 -5.74
CA ASN A 191 2.42 13.11 -6.34
C ASN A 191 1.93 14.50 -5.97
N THR A 192 2.38 14.99 -4.82
CA THR A 192 1.94 16.27 -4.23
C THR A 192 2.20 17.46 -5.15
N SER A 193 3.22 17.38 -6.03
CA SER A 193 3.54 18.46 -6.97
C SER A 193 2.56 18.57 -8.15
N LYS A 194 1.82 17.49 -8.44
CA LYS A 194 0.83 17.42 -9.53
C LYS A 194 -0.61 17.26 -9.05
N ASP A 195 -0.85 17.17 -7.74
CA ASP A 195 -2.17 16.92 -7.15
C ASP A 195 -2.79 15.59 -7.67
N MET A 196 -1.96 14.56 -7.83
CA MET A 196 -2.32 13.22 -8.33
C MET A 196 -2.12 12.15 -7.26
N PHE A 197 -2.96 11.12 -7.26
CA PHE A 197 -2.94 10.04 -6.27
C PHE A 197 -3.13 8.67 -6.94
N LEU A 198 -2.40 7.66 -6.49
CA LEU A 198 -2.61 6.26 -6.86
C LEU A 198 -3.30 5.56 -5.69
N LEU A 199 -4.46 4.96 -5.95
CA LEU A 199 -5.31 4.31 -4.96
C LEU A 199 -5.39 2.82 -5.29
N ASN A 200 -4.82 1.97 -4.44
CA ASN A 200 -4.96 0.53 -4.53
C ASN A 200 -6.00 0.07 -3.51
N ILE A 201 -7.20 -0.28 -3.99
CA ILE A 201 -8.37 -0.61 -3.17
C ILE A 201 -8.53 -2.13 -3.12
N THR A 202 -8.59 -2.69 -1.92
CA THR A 202 -8.84 -4.12 -1.68
C THR A 202 -10.29 -4.34 -1.26
N THR A 203 -10.98 -5.20 -1.99
CA THR A 203 -12.39 -5.60 -1.77
C THR A 203 -12.48 -6.92 -0.98
N ASP A 204 -13.69 -7.40 -0.67
CA ASP A 204 -13.88 -8.65 0.07
C ASP A 204 -13.48 -9.91 -0.74
N TYR A 205 -13.33 -11.03 -0.04
CA TYR A 205 -13.07 -12.33 -0.64
C TYR A 205 -14.21 -12.74 -1.58
N THR A 206 -13.90 -12.97 -2.86
CA THR A 206 -14.77 -13.78 -3.72
C THR A 206 -14.53 -15.26 -3.40
N GLY A 207 -15.56 -16.10 -3.48
CA GLY A 207 -15.62 -17.43 -2.83
C GLY A 207 -14.61 -18.50 -3.29
N SER A 208 -13.57 -18.14 -4.04
CA SER A 208 -12.49 -19.02 -4.50
C SER A 208 -11.08 -18.55 -4.10
N SER A 209 -10.91 -17.37 -3.48
CA SER A 209 -9.61 -16.84 -3.06
C SER A 209 -9.52 -16.53 -1.56
N TYR A 210 -8.43 -16.96 -0.92
CA TYR A 210 -8.03 -16.54 0.44
C TYR A 210 -7.47 -15.10 0.51
N TYR A 211 -7.64 -14.33 -0.57
CA TYR A 211 -7.18 -12.95 -0.71
C TYR A 211 -8.31 -12.12 -1.33
N GLY A 212 -8.50 -10.89 -0.85
CA GLY A 212 -9.42 -9.93 -1.45
C GLY A 212 -8.91 -9.46 -2.81
N SER A 213 -9.82 -9.18 -3.75
CA SER A 213 -9.45 -8.65 -5.07
C SER A 213 -9.06 -7.17 -4.96
N THR A 214 -8.02 -6.79 -5.69
CA THR A 214 -7.38 -5.48 -5.69
C THR A 214 -7.62 -4.74 -6.99
N GLN A 215 -7.91 -3.44 -6.89
CA GLN A 215 -8.08 -2.54 -8.03
C GLN A 215 -7.24 -1.29 -7.83
N LEU A 216 -6.34 -1.03 -8.79
CA LEU A 216 -5.51 0.17 -8.79
C LEU A 216 -6.16 1.26 -9.65
N PHE A 217 -6.23 2.48 -9.12
CA PHE A 217 -6.78 3.65 -9.79
C PHE A 217 -5.78 4.81 -9.78
N LEU A 218 -5.81 5.62 -10.83
CA LEU A 218 -5.28 6.97 -10.84
C LEU A 218 -6.41 7.94 -10.49
N TYR A 219 -6.21 8.78 -9.47
CA TYR A 219 -7.09 9.86 -9.10
C TYR A 219 -6.40 11.21 -9.37
N SER A 220 -6.95 12.00 -10.28
CA SER A 220 -6.35 13.25 -10.74
C SER A 220 -7.37 14.18 -11.38
N LYS A 221 -7.01 15.46 -11.53
CA LYS A 221 -7.81 16.44 -12.27
C LYS A 221 -7.80 16.16 -13.76
N SER A 222 -8.98 16.06 -14.35
CA SER A 222 -9.21 15.99 -15.80
C SER A 222 -9.02 17.36 -16.46
N LYS A 223 -9.16 17.41 -17.80
CA LYS A 223 -9.11 18.67 -18.58
C LYS A 223 -10.18 19.70 -18.17
N SER A 224 -11.28 19.27 -17.57
CA SER A 224 -12.32 20.16 -17.01
C SER A 224 -12.02 20.64 -15.59
N ASN A 225 -10.79 20.41 -15.07
CA ASN A 225 -10.36 20.72 -13.71
C ASN A 225 -11.21 20.03 -12.61
N THR A 226 -11.99 19.02 -12.99
CA THR A 226 -12.75 18.14 -12.08
C THR A 226 -11.93 16.89 -11.82
N TYR A 227 -11.93 16.42 -10.57
CA TYR A 227 -11.25 15.19 -10.20
C TYR A 227 -11.98 13.96 -10.75
N CYS A 228 -11.23 13.10 -11.43
CA CYS A 228 -11.68 11.83 -12.00
C CYS A 228 -10.90 10.66 -11.37
N LEU A 229 -11.54 9.50 -11.30
CA LEU A 229 -10.97 8.25 -10.82
C LEU A 229 -10.93 7.26 -12.00
N GLU A 230 -9.73 6.99 -12.52
CA GLU A 230 -9.51 6.19 -13.73
C GLU A 230 -8.82 4.87 -13.35
N GLN A 231 -9.41 3.73 -13.75
CA GLN A 231 -8.89 2.41 -13.39
C GLN A 231 -7.67 2.04 -14.23
N ILE A 232 -6.60 1.58 -13.57
CA ILE A 232 -5.42 1.01 -14.22
C ILE A 232 -5.71 -0.45 -14.57
N MET A 233 -5.97 -0.70 -15.85
CA MET A 233 -6.39 -2.01 -16.39
C MET A 233 -5.21 -2.98 -16.55
N LEU A 234 -4.59 -3.36 -15.44
CA LEU A 234 -3.51 -4.35 -15.36
C LEU A 234 -3.93 -5.55 -14.49
N ALA A 235 -3.31 -6.71 -14.71
CA ALA A 235 -3.62 -7.93 -13.99
C ALA A 235 -3.12 -7.89 -12.54
N GLU A 236 -4.01 -8.12 -11.58
CA GLU A 236 -3.68 -8.20 -10.15
C GLU A 236 -2.87 -9.49 -9.79
N PRO A 237 -2.23 -9.58 -8.61
CA PRO A 237 -2.09 -8.57 -7.55
C PRO A 237 -1.20 -7.38 -7.95
N PHE A 238 -1.44 -6.21 -7.36
CA PHE A 238 -0.55 -5.05 -7.47
C PHE A 238 0.51 -5.10 -6.35
N LEU A 239 1.73 -5.53 -6.69
CA LEU A 239 2.80 -5.80 -5.72
C LEU A 239 3.49 -4.52 -5.22
N ASP A 240 3.76 -3.59 -6.13
CA ASP A 240 4.28 -2.26 -5.85
C ASP A 240 3.90 -1.30 -7.00
N PHE A 241 3.79 -0.01 -6.71
CA PHE A 241 3.35 1.01 -7.65
C PHE A 241 3.86 2.38 -7.19
N GLY A 242 3.94 3.36 -8.07
CA GLY A 242 4.34 4.70 -7.65
C GLY A 242 4.51 5.68 -8.81
N PHE A 243 4.63 6.95 -8.47
CA PHE A 243 4.88 8.00 -9.45
C PHE A 243 6.37 8.09 -9.79
N ILE A 244 6.64 8.41 -11.05
CA ILE A 244 7.91 8.91 -11.55
C ILE A 244 7.67 10.26 -12.25
N LYS A 245 8.71 11.04 -12.55
CA LYS A 245 8.65 12.39 -13.13
C LYS A 245 7.69 12.49 -14.32
N ASN A 246 7.74 11.49 -15.20
CA ASN A 246 7.04 11.46 -16.49
C ASN A 246 5.98 10.35 -16.63
N GLY A 247 5.53 9.77 -15.51
CA GLY A 247 4.60 8.64 -15.55
C GLY A 247 4.34 7.96 -14.20
N ILE A 248 3.94 6.70 -14.26
CA ILE A 248 3.64 5.81 -13.13
C ILE A 248 4.36 4.48 -13.39
N PHE A 249 5.00 3.89 -12.38
CA PHE A 249 5.42 2.48 -12.43
C PHE A 249 4.39 1.59 -11.74
N VAL A 250 4.22 0.36 -12.25
CA VAL A 250 3.40 -0.67 -11.62
C VAL A 250 4.11 -2.03 -11.75
N ASN A 251 4.38 -2.66 -10.62
CA ASN A 251 4.76 -4.08 -10.51
C ASN A 251 3.51 -4.90 -10.18
N HIS A 252 3.14 -5.84 -11.04
CA HIS A 252 1.86 -6.53 -10.94
C HIS A 252 1.89 -7.98 -11.46
N GLY A 253 0.85 -8.73 -11.08
CA GLY A 253 0.68 -10.14 -11.40
C GLY A 253 1.41 -11.09 -10.45
N PHE A 254 1.06 -12.38 -10.54
CA PHE A 254 1.74 -13.44 -9.81
C PHE A 254 3.19 -13.64 -10.31
N GLN A 255 4.05 -14.20 -9.47
CA GLN A 255 5.46 -14.42 -9.79
C GLN A 255 5.65 -15.47 -10.92
N PRO A 256 6.51 -15.21 -11.94
CA PRO A 256 7.32 -14.01 -12.15
C PRO A 256 6.47 -12.79 -12.55
N SER A 257 6.66 -11.67 -11.84
CA SER A 257 5.82 -10.48 -11.99
C SER A 257 6.25 -9.57 -13.14
N LYS A 258 5.31 -8.74 -13.58
CA LYS A 258 5.50 -7.77 -14.66
C LYS A 258 5.69 -6.39 -14.10
N VAL A 259 6.69 -5.66 -14.60
CA VAL A 259 6.85 -4.23 -14.29
C VAL A 259 6.64 -3.41 -15.55
N VAL A 260 5.67 -2.51 -15.50
CA VAL A 260 5.34 -1.59 -16.60
C VAL A 260 5.49 -0.14 -16.14
N ILE A 261 5.83 0.72 -17.10
CA ILE A 261 5.80 2.18 -16.97
C ILE A 261 4.66 2.71 -17.81
N LEU A 262 3.75 3.43 -17.18
CA LEU A 262 2.61 4.10 -17.81
C LEU A 262 2.88 5.60 -17.97
N ASP A 263 2.27 6.23 -18.97
CA ASP A 263 2.06 7.68 -18.93
C ASP A 263 0.89 8.07 -18.02
N HIS A 264 0.66 9.38 -17.87
CA HIS A 264 -0.48 9.91 -17.12
C HIS A 264 -1.84 9.73 -17.84
N ASN A 265 -1.85 9.19 -19.07
CA ASN A 265 -3.05 8.74 -19.78
C ASN A 265 -3.20 7.20 -19.72
N LEU A 266 -2.44 6.54 -18.83
CA LEU A 266 -2.44 5.09 -18.59
C LEU A 266 -1.94 4.21 -19.75
N ASN A 267 -1.27 4.77 -20.77
CA ASN A 267 -0.64 3.99 -21.84
C ASN A 267 0.70 3.40 -21.41
N ILE A 268 0.95 2.11 -21.72
CA ILE A 268 2.24 1.46 -21.47
C ILE A 268 3.33 2.05 -22.39
N LYS A 269 4.36 2.66 -21.78
CA LYS A 269 5.58 3.16 -22.46
C LYS A 269 6.72 2.16 -22.49
N LYS A 270 6.89 1.38 -21.42
CA LYS A 270 7.99 0.40 -21.25
C LYS A 270 7.48 -0.77 -20.40
N GLN A 271 7.88 -1.98 -20.77
CA GLN A 271 7.74 -3.17 -19.93
C GLN A 271 9.15 -3.75 -19.71
N PHE A 272 9.47 -4.10 -18.48
CA PHE A 272 10.71 -4.80 -18.14
C PHE A 272 10.49 -6.32 -18.21
N PRO A 273 11.53 -7.13 -18.51
CA PRO A 273 11.40 -8.59 -18.57
C PRO A 273 10.85 -9.18 -17.28
N ASP A 274 9.89 -10.09 -17.38
CA ASP A 274 9.24 -10.75 -16.25
C ASP A 274 10.28 -11.44 -15.34
N SER A 275 10.23 -11.19 -14.02
CA SER A 275 11.24 -11.67 -13.05
C SER A 275 10.62 -11.92 -11.68
N VAL A 276 11.35 -12.58 -10.76
CA VAL A 276 10.85 -12.90 -9.41
C VAL A 276 11.14 -11.74 -8.45
N ARG A 277 10.22 -10.78 -8.37
CA ARG A 277 10.40 -9.50 -7.65
C ARG A 277 9.10 -8.90 -7.11
N ASN A 278 9.16 -8.20 -6.00
CA ASN A 278 8.02 -7.49 -5.40
C ASN A 278 8.23 -5.96 -5.32
N PHE A 279 9.46 -5.47 -5.15
CA PHE A 279 9.72 -4.03 -4.97
C PHE A 279 10.44 -3.37 -6.15
N VAL A 280 10.17 -2.07 -6.32
CA VAL A 280 10.76 -1.22 -7.37
C VAL A 280 11.31 0.07 -6.76
N TYR A 281 12.61 0.32 -6.94
CA TYR A 281 13.28 1.51 -6.42
C TYR A 281 13.98 2.27 -7.55
N PHE A 282 13.41 3.39 -7.98
CA PHE A 282 14.11 4.35 -8.85
C PHE A 282 15.12 5.17 -8.05
N ASN A 283 16.23 5.53 -8.67
CA ASN A 283 17.15 6.52 -8.10
C ASN A 283 16.61 7.95 -8.27
N SER A 284 17.22 8.92 -7.59
CA SER A 284 16.84 10.35 -7.60
C SER A 284 16.79 10.99 -9.00
N HIS A 285 17.50 10.41 -9.97
CA HIS A 285 17.57 10.88 -11.36
C HIS A 285 16.63 10.12 -12.31
N GLU A 286 15.98 9.05 -11.85
CA GLU A 286 15.16 8.10 -12.61
C GLU A 286 15.85 7.48 -13.85
N ASN A 287 17.19 7.55 -13.92
CA ASN A 287 17.98 6.90 -14.96
C ASN A 287 18.40 5.47 -14.58
N LEU A 288 18.29 5.10 -13.30
CA LEU A 288 18.49 3.74 -12.81
C LEU A 288 17.28 3.27 -12.02
N VAL A 289 16.96 1.98 -12.15
CA VAL A 289 15.94 1.31 -11.34
C VAL A 289 16.51 0.01 -10.77
N CYS A 290 16.31 -0.18 -9.47
CA CYS A 290 16.65 -1.38 -8.73
C CYS A 290 15.35 -2.16 -8.48
N PHE A 291 15.28 -3.37 -9.00
CA PHE A 291 14.23 -4.33 -8.69
C PHE A 291 14.69 -5.26 -7.59
N ALA A 292 13.79 -5.61 -6.67
CA ALA A 292 14.12 -6.52 -5.58
C ALA A 292 13.03 -7.56 -5.32
N GLY A 293 13.46 -8.76 -4.96
CA GLY A 293 12.62 -9.82 -4.40
C GLY A 293 12.93 -10.03 -2.92
N PHE A 294 12.23 -9.31 -2.03
CA PHE A 294 12.39 -9.37 -0.58
C PHE A 294 11.26 -10.13 0.13
N ASN A 295 11.30 -10.18 1.46
CA ASN A 295 10.37 -10.90 2.34
C ASN A 295 10.43 -12.42 2.11
N ASN A 296 9.41 -13.01 1.47
CA ASN A 296 9.34 -14.44 1.16
C ASN A 296 10.04 -14.83 -0.15
N LEU A 297 10.68 -13.88 -0.83
CA LEU A 297 11.47 -14.10 -2.04
C LEU A 297 12.97 -14.22 -1.72
N SER A 298 13.78 -14.55 -2.73
CA SER A 298 15.15 -15.05 -2.52
C SER A 298 16.20 -14.01 -2.11
N GLY A 299 15.84 -12.74 -1.96
CA GLY A 299 16.79 -11.63 -1.75
C GLY A 299 17.53 -11.22 -3.02
N MET A 300 17.02 -11.58 -4.20
CA MET A 300 17.59 -11.17 -5.49
C MET A 300 17.34 -9.68 -5.78
N ILE A 301 18.37 -9.03 -6.30
CA ILE A 301 18.42 -7.60 -6.63
C ILE A 301 18.94 -7.46 -8.06
N GLU A 302 18.23 -6.69 -8.88
CA GLU A 302 18.53 -6.46 -10.30
C GLU A 302 18.55 -4.96 -10.60
N VAL A 303 19.68 -4.42 -11.06
CA VAL A 303 19.79 -2.99 -11.42
C VAL A 303 19.73 -2.83 -12.93
N TYR A 304 18.85 -1.94 -13.40
CA TYR A 304 18.63 -1.63 -14.82
C TYR A 304 18.87 -0.14 -15.12
N ARG A 305 19.28 0.13 -16.36
CA ARG A 305 19.16 1.44 -17.03
C ARG A 305 18.20 1.27 -18.20
N ASP A 306 18.74 0.80 -19.31
CA ASP A 306 18.00 0.33 -20.48
C ASP A 306 17.93 -1.20 -20.50
N SER A 307 19.08 -1.84 -20.32
CA SER A 307 19.25 -3.27 -20.04
C SER A 307 19.60 -3.53 -18.56
N LEU A 308 19.69 -4.81 -18.19
CA LEU A 308 20.28 -5.26 -16.92
C LEU A 308 21.76 -4.84 -16.87
N ILE A 309 22.18 -4.24 -15.76
CA ILE A 309 23.56 -3.82 -15.51
C ILE A 309 24.22 -4.73 -14.48
N SER A 310 23.50 -5.08 -13.41
CA SER A 310 24.01 -5.94 -12.35
C SER A 310 22.90 -6.77 -11.73
N LYS A 311 23.26 -7.98 -11.26
CA LYS A 311 22.36 -8.91 -10.59
C LYS A 311 23.10 -9.61 -9.45
N PHE A 312 22.63 -9.40 -8.23
CA PHE A 312 23.24 -9.94 -7.02
C PHE A 312 22.17 -10.32 -5.99
N LYS A 313 22.60 -10.97 -4.91
CA LYS A 313 21.71 -11.57 -3.91
C LYS A 313 22.15 -11.19 -2.50
N VAL A 314 21.22 -10.70 -1.70
CA VAL A 314 21.41 -10.43 -0.27
C VAL A 314 20.30 -11.14 0.49
N LEU A 315 20.64 -12.25 1.15
CA LEU A 315 19.69 -13.04 1.92
C LEU A 315 19.17 -12.22 3.11
N GLY A 316 17.85 -12.26 3.34
CA GLY A 316 17.20 -11.50 4.42
C GLY A 316 17.06 -10.00 4.17
N ALA A 317 17.45 -9.49 3.00
CA ALA A 317 17.24 -8.09 2.67
C ALA A 317 15.74 -7.73 2.67
N SER A 318 15.44 -6.58 3.28
CA SER A 318 14.08 -6.05 3.48
C SER A 318 13.88 -4.68 2.83
N LYS A 319 14.96 -3.91 2.60
CA LYS A 319 14.87 -2.54 2.08
C LYS A 319 16.07 -2.15 1.22
N VAL A 320 15.81 -1.33 0.20
CA VAL A 320 16.81 -0.60 -0.59
C VAL A 320 16.63 0.91 -0.43
N LEU A 321 17.74 1.63 -0.37
CA LEU A 321 17.84 3.09 -0.47
C LEU A 321 18.89 3.44 -1.53
N TRP A 322 18.62 4.43 -2.38
CA TRP A 322 19.61 5.00 -3.28
C TRP A 322 20.38 6.12 -2.58
N SER A 323 21.65 6.33 -2.91
CA SER A 323 22.41 7.52 -2.52
C SER A 323 21.85 8.80 -3.16
N ASN A 324 22.23 9.97 -2.64
CA ASN A 324 21.74 11.27 -3.13
C ASN A 324 22.06 11.50 -4.63
N ASN A 325 23.30 11.17 -5.04
CA ASN A 325 23.74 11.15 -6.45
C ASN A 325 23.18 9.98 -7.28
N GLY A 326 22.38 9.09 -6.69
CA GLY A 326 21.75 7.96 -7.38
C GLY A 326 22.70 6.89 -7.93
N SER A 327 23.96 6.86 -7.53
CA SER A 327 24.99 5.94 -8.08
C SER A 327 25.31 4.74 -7.18
N PHE A 328 24.86 4.75 -5.93
CA PHE A 328 25.09 3.69 -4.96
C PHE A 328 23.77 3.20 -4.36
N VAL A 329 23.73 1.91 -4.00
CA VAL A 329 22.57 1.19 -3.48
C VAL A 329 22.90 0.71 -2.07
N CYS A 330 22.16 1.22 -1.09
CA CYS A 330 22.19 0.78 0.30
C CYS A 330 21.15 -0.32 0.49
N VAL A 331 21.60 -1.57 0.67
CA VAL A 331 20.75 -2.73 0.96
C VAL A 331 20.74 -2.99 2.46
N CYS A 332 19.55 -3.12 3.04
CA CYS A 332 19.36 -3.25 4.48
C CYS A 332 18.80 -4.64 4.81
N VAL A 333 19.36 -5.27 5.85
CA VAL A 333 18.85 -6.46 6.53
C VAL A 333 18.44 -6.02 7.93
N THR A 334 17.15 -5.74 8.11
CA THR A 334 16.55 -5.29 9.38
C THR A 334 16.26 -6.46 10.32
N ASN A 335 15.83 -6.15 11.54
CA ASN A 335 15.56 -7.09 12.63
C ASN A 335 14.37 -8.05 12.42
N GLU A 336 13.71 -8.03 11.26
CA GLU A 336 12.57 -8.91 10.93
C GLU A 336 12.92 -10.40 11.11
N LEU A 337 14.11 -10.82 10.67
CA LEU A 337 14.62 -12.18 10.86
C LEU A 337 15.45 -12.36 12.14
N LYS A 338 15.69 -11.28 12.91
CA LYS A 338 16.48 -11.23 14.16
C LYS A 338 17.92 -11.77 14.05
N VAL A 339 18.46 -11.91 12.85
CA VAL A 339 19.82 -12.41 12.58
C VAL A 339 20.50 -11.60 11.48
N ASP A 340 21.84 -11.59 11.48
CA ASP A 340 22.68 -11.03 10.41
C ASP A 340 22.29 -9.58 10.02
N ASN A 341 21.91 -8.80 11.03
CA ASN A 341 21.42 -7.42 10.87
C ASN A 341 22.54 -6.50 10.38
N ARG A 342 22.36 -5.87 9.22
CA ARG A 342 23.40 -5.07 8.57
C ARG A 342 22.88 -4.09 7.52
N VAL A 343 23.71 -3.10 7.23
CA VAL A 343 23.63 -2.25 6.05
C VAL A 343 24.82 -2.56 5.14
N ILE A 344 24.55 -2.80 3.86
CA ILE A 344 25.56 -3.03 2.82
C ILE A 344 25.44 -1.94 1.77
N ILE A 345 26.56 -1.30 1.41
CA ILE A 345 26.63 -0.34 0.31
C ILE A 345 27.22 -1.03 -0.91
N PHE A 346 26.46 -1.05 -2.00
CA PHE A 346 26.92 -1.42 -3.34
C PHE A 346 27.01 -0.18 -4.23
N ASP A 347 27.78 -0.24 -5.30
CA ASP A 347 27.55 0.63 -6.46
C ASP A 347 26.47 0.07 -7.40
N TYR A 348 26.05 0.84 -8.41
CA TYR A 348 25.05 0.37 -9.38
C TYR A 348 25.53 -0.79 -10.28
N TYR A 349 26.83 -1.09 -10.31
CA TYR A 349 27.39 -2.28 -10.96
C TYR A 349 27.40 -3.52 -10.04
N GLY A 350 26.93 -3.39 -8.80
CA GLY A 350 26.85 -4.50 -7.84
C GLY A 350 28.17 -4.81 -7.12
N ARG A 351 29.17 -3.93 -7.20
CA ARG A 351 30.41 -4.05 -6.40
C ARG A 351 30.09 -3.63 -4.97
N GLU A 352 30.40 -4.49 -4.00
CA GLU A 352 30.32 -4.13 -2.57
C GLU A 352 31.40 -3.11 -2.23
N ILE A 353 31.01 -2.02 -1.55
CA ILE A 353 31.86 -0.89 -1.16
C ILE A 353 32.16 -0.95 0.34
N CYS A 354 31.14 -1.21 1.17
CA CYS A 354 31.31 -1.46 2.60
C CYS A 354 30.07 -2.14 3.21
N THR A 355 30.28 -2.83 4.33
CA THR A 355 29.22 -3.43 5.16
C THR A 355 29.37 -2.96 6.61
N LYS A 356 28.24 -2.71 7.29
CA LYS A 356 28.19 -2.40 8.74
C LYS A 356 27.14 -3.28 9.42
N HIS A 357 27.58 -4.06 10.40
CA HIS A 357 26.72 -4.95 11.19
C HIS A 357 26.15 -4.24 12.43
N PHE A 358 25.02 -4.75 12.91
CA PHE A 358 24.28 -4.31 14.10
C PHE A 358 23.77 -5.55 14.84
N ASP A 359 23.52 -5.42 16.15
CA ASP A 359 22.90 -6.51 16.92
C ASP A 359 21.37 -6.53 16.68
N ASN A 360 20.76 -5.34 16.54
CA ASN A 360 19.32 -5.18 16.30
C ASN A 360 19.04 -3.92 15.45
N LEU A 361 19.01 -4.06 14.13
CA LEU A 361 18.73 -2.95 13.20
C LEU A 361 17.24 -2.79 12.95
N GLN A 362 16.61 -1.80 13.62
CA GLN A 362 15.16 -1.60 13.58
C GLN A 362 14.70 -0.87 12.30
N SER A 363 15.39 0.20 11.92
CA SER A 363 15.06 0.97 10.72
C SER A 363 16.27 1.68 10.11
N VAL A 364 16.17 1.98 8.82
CA VAL A 364 17.17 2.72 8.03
C VAL A 364 16.44 3.74 7.17
N GLU A 365 16.95 4.97 7.13
CA GLU A 365 16.38 6.08 6.38
C GLU A 365 17.49 6.99 5.83
N LEU A 366 17.34 7.53 4.62
CA LEU A 366 18.26 8.53 4.09
C LEU A 366 17.64 9.92 4.26
N VAL A 367 18.13 10.66 5.24
CA VAL A 367 17.66 12.01 5.58
C VAL A 367 18.61 13.03 4.94
N SER A 368 18.42 13.26 3.64
CA SER A 368 19.14 14.30 2.92
C SER A 368 18.26 14.93 1.84
N ASN A 369 18.21 16.26 1.85
CA ASN A 369 17.60 17.07 0.80
C ASN A 369 18.66 17.59 -0.19
N LYS A 370 19.91 17.11 -0.09
CA LYS A 370 21.01 17.56 -0.94
C LYS A 370 20.82 16.98 -2.34
N LYS A 371 20.49 17.85 -3.30
CA LYS A 371 20.57 17.50 -4.72
C LYS A 371 22.06 17.35 -5.08
N GLU A 372 22.45 16.16 -5.50
CA GLU A 372 23.75 15.88 -6.08
C GLU A 372 23.56 15.59 -7.58
N GLU A 373 24.61 15.74 -8.38
CA GLU A 373 24.59 15.33 -9.79
C GLU A 373 24.84 13.82 -9.90
N PHE A 374 24.34 13.19 -10.98
CA PHE A 374 24.50 11.76 -11.18
C PHE A 374 25.97 11.42 -11.45
N LEU A 375 26.58 10.63 -10.57
CA LEU A 375 27.97 10.20 -10.73
C LEU A 375 28.04 8.96 -11.63
N VAL A 376 28.51 9.13 -12.86
CA VAL A 376 28.85 7.99 -13.73
C VAL A 376 30.08 7.30 -13.14
N LEU A 377 30.00 5.99 -12.94
CA LEU A 377 31.10 5.16 -12.42
C LEU A 377 31.73 4.35 -13.56
N ASP A 378 33.01 4.02 -13.40
CA ASP A 378 33.72 3.15 -14.33
C ASP A 378 33.11 1.74 -14.33
N LYS A 379 32.81 1.23 -15.53
CA LYS A 379 32.34 -0.14 -15.72
C LYS A 379 33.40 -1.13 -15.22
N PRO A 380 33.04 -2.14 -14.40
CA PRO A 380 33.98 -3.21 -14.05
C PRO A 380 34.41 -4.01 -15.29
N LYS A 381 35.56 -4.68 -15.19
CA LYS A 381 36.08 -5.57 -16.25
C LYS A 381 35.20 -6.80 -16.48
N GLU A 382 34.53 -7.26 -15.42
CA GLU A 382 33.61 -8.41 -15.43
C GLU A 382 32.25 -7.95 -14.90
N ASP A 383 31.17 -8.36 -15.56
CA ASP A 383 29.80 -8.00 -15.18
C ASP A 383 29.33 -8.87 -14.00
N ILE A 384 28.84 -8.24 -12.93
CA ILE A 384 28.35 -8.94 -11.73
C ILE A 384 26.93 -9.43 -12.00
N LEU A 385 26.82 -10.61 -12.61
CA LEU A 385 25.57 -11.30 -12.92
C LEU A 385 25.54 -12.67 -12.21
N LYS A 386 25.09 -12.70 -10.96
CA LYS A 386 24.92 -13.95 -10.20
C LYS A 386 23.67 -14.69 -10.70
N GLU A 387 23.87 -15.84 -11.34
CA GLU A 387 22.80 -16.80 -11.61
C GLU A 387 22.33 -17.46 -10.31
N ASP A 388 21.01 -17.67 -10.17
CA ASP A 388 20.47 -18.54 -9.11
C ASP A 388 20.75 -19.99 -9.50
N SER A 389 21.60 -20.67 -8.71
CA SER A 389 21.79 -22.11 -8.89
C SER A 389 20.46 -22.84 -8.62
N ILE A 390 19.97 -23.57 -9.62
CA ILE A 390 18.73 -24.35 -9.48
C ILE A 390 18.92 -25.30 -8.29
N TYR A 391 18.09 -25.14 -7.25
CA TYR A 391 18.10 -26.03 -6.11
C TYR A 391 17.78 -27.45 -6.56
N VAL A 392 18.78 -28.34 -6.47
CA VAL A 392 18.62 -29.77 -6.72
C VAL A 392 18.37 -30.44 -5.37
N PRO A 393 17.17 -31.00 -5.12
CA PRO A 393 16.88 -31.75 -3.90
C PRO A 393 17.93 -32.85 -3.65
N PRO A 394 18.30 -33.16 -2.39
CA PRO A 394 19.39 -34.08 -2.07
C PRO A 394 19.31 -35.42 -2.82
N HIS A 395 18.11 -36.00 -2.93
CA HIS A 395 17.84 -37.26 -3.62
C HIS A 395 18.13 -37.26 -5.13
N LEU A 396 18.16 -36.08 -5.78
CA LEU A 396 18.44 -35.93 -7.21
C LEU A 396 19.91 -35.54 -7.49
N ARG A 397 20.70 -35.23 -6.45
CA ARG A 397 22.05 -34.66 -6.59
C ARG A 397 23.07 -35.63 -7.19
N ASN A 398 22.86 -36.94 -7.01
CA ASN A 398 23.78 -37.99 -7.50
C ASN A 398 23.30 -38.69 -8.80
N GLN A 399 22.07 -38.47 -9.27
CA GLN A 399 21.54 -39.17 -10.45
C GLN A 399 22.09 -38.66 -11.80
N LYS A 400 22.88 -37.57 -11.81
CA LYS A 400 23.51 -37.00 -13.03
C LYS A 400 24.97 -37.42 -13.27
N LYS A 401 25.45 -38.48 -12.62
CA LYS A 401 26.71 -39.15 -12.97
C LYS A 401 26.45 -40.48 -13.69
N ASN A 402 26.04 -40.41 -14.97
CA ASN A 402 26.26 -41.44 -16.00
C ASN A 402 25.48 -41.12 -17.30
N VAL A 403 25.90 -40.08 -18.04
CA VAL A 403 25.69 -40.04 -19.50
C VAL A 403 26.97 -39.51 -20.14
N ASN A 404 27.88 -40.42 -20.47
CA ASN A 404 29.04 -40.12 -21.29
C ASN A 404 29.21 -41.24 -22.32
N SER A 405 28.38 -41.22 -23.36
CA SER A 405 28.47 -42.10 -24.52
C SER A 405 28.24 -41.32 -25.80
N LYS A 406 29.24 -41.33 -26.67
CA LYS A 406 29.26 -40.67 -27.97
C LYS A 406 28.16 -41.26 -28.88
N ALA A 407 27.50 -40.42 -29.67
CA ALA A 407 26.75 -40.85 -30.84
C ALA A 407 27.00 -39.88 -32.00
N GLN A 408 27.61 -40.39 -33.08
CA GLN A 408 27.65 -39.71 -34.38
C GLN A 408 26.33 -39.94 -35.15
N PRO A 409 25.98 -39.09 -36.13
CA PRO A 409 24.68 -39.16 -36.79
C PRO A 409 24.58 -40.30 -37.80
N GLY A 410 23.52 -41.11 -37.70
CA GLY A 410 23.29 -42.29 -38.55
C GLY A 410 21.82 -42.46 -38.96
N LYS A 411 21.48 -41.85 -40.12
CA LYS A 411 20.40 -42.15 -41.08
C LYS A 411 19.07 -42.78 -40.61
N ASN A 412 17.98 -42.09 -40.96
CA ASN A 412 16.61 -42.63 -41.01
C ASN A 412 16.47 -43.81 -41.98
N ASN A 413 15.56 -44.74 -41.66
CA ASN A 413 14.52 -45.32 -42.53
C ASN A 413 13.49 -46.04 -41.62
N LEU A 414 12.20 -45.68 -41.65
CA LEU A 414 11.13 -46.39 -42.38
C LEU A 414 11.08 -47.90 -42.01
N SER A 415 10.04 -48.46 -41.38
CA SER A 415 8.62 -48.31 -41.73
C SER A 415 7.63 -48.87 -40.68
N SER A 416 6.36 -48.49 -40.87
CA SER A 416 5.10 -49.07 -40.37
C SER A 416 5.04 -50.52 -39.86
N GLY A 417 4.14 -50.79 -38.90
CA GLY A 417 3.50 -52.11 -38.75
C GLY A 417 2.78 -52.33 -37.41
N ALA A 418 1.46 -52.46 -37.42
CA ALA A 418 0.69 -52.87 -36.24
C ALA A 418 0.77 -54.38 -36.01
N ASN A 419 0.71 -54.84 -34.74
CA ASN A 419 -0.44 -55.63 -34.24
C ASN A 419 -0.24 -56.24 -32.82
N ASN A 420 -1.29 -56.07 -32.00
CA ASN A 420 -1.91 -57.05 -31.10
C ASN A 420 -1.12 -58.15 -30.35
N SER A 421 -1.32 -58.13 -29.02
CA SER A 421 -2.00 -59.18 -28.22
C SER A 421 -1.23 -60.15 -27.29
N LEU A 422 -1.72 -60.18 -26.04
CA LEU A 422 -2.12 -61.33 -25.19
C LEU A 422 -1.13 -62.47 -24.85
N SER A 423 -0.66 -62.48 -23.60
CA SER A 423 -0.89 -63.49 -22.51
C SER A 423 0.12 -63.22 -21.38
N ARG A 424 -0.12 -63.34 -20.05
CA ARG A 424 -0.99 -64.10 -19.12
C ARG A 424 -0.45 -65.47 -18.69
N ASN A 425 -0.31 -65.64 -17.35
CA ASN A 425 0.24 -66.77 -16.57
C ASN A 425 1.79 -66.89 -16.64
N GLY A 426 2.56 -67.30 -15.62
CA GLY A 426 2.36 -67.70 -14.21
C GLY A 426 3.75 -68.07 -13.58
N ASN A 427 3.98 -68.51 -12.34
CA ASN A 427 3.23 -68.64 -11.06
C ASN A 427 4.24 -68.89 -9.89
N GLY A 428 3.88 -68.60 -8.63
CA GLY A 428 4.64 -69.01 -7.41
C GLY A 428 4.99 -67.83 -6.46
N LEU A 429 4.33 -67.62 -5.30
CA LEU A 429 4.38 -68.36 -4.01
C LEU A 429 5.75 -68.20 -3.29
N ASN A 430 5.87 -67.79 -2.02
CA ASN A 430 4.99 -67.98 -0.84
C ASN A 430 5.12 -66.85 0.22
N SER A 431 4.04 -66.57 0.97
CA SER A 431 4.03 -66.53 2.45
C SER A 431 2.64 -66.20 3.03
N ASN A 432 2.06 -67.18 3.75
CA ASN A 432 0.98 -66.95 4.74
C ASN A 432 1.66 -66.44 6.04
N ASN A 433 1.12 -65.65 6.97
CA ASN A 433 -0.21 -65.51 7.59
C ASN A 433 -0.28 -64.12 8.31
N LEU A 434 -1.37 -63.57 8.87
CA LEU A 434 -2.74 -64.05 9.15
C LEU A 434 -3.77 -62.87 9.10
N LYS A 435 -5.01 -63.15 9.52
CA LYS A 435 -6.27 -62.36 9.64
C LYS A 435 -6.22 -61.21 10.68
N ALA A 436 -7.20 -60.30 10.83
CA ALA A 436 -8.63 -60.38 10.47
C ALA A 436 -9.33 -59.03 10.17
N ASP A 437 -10.23 -59.08 9.18
CA ASP A 437 -11.65 -58.67 9.15
C ASP A 437 -12.14 -57.34 9.78
N GLU A 438 -12.73 -56.49 8.92
CA GLU A 438 -13.80 -55.55 9.28
C GLU A 438 -15.08 -56.30 9.68
N PRO A 439 -16.01 -55.64 10.41
CA PRO A 439 -17.37 -55.59 9.86
C PRO A 439 -18.08 -54.23 9.95
N LYS A 440 -19.19 -54.13 9.21
CA LYS A 440 -19.96 -52.92 8.91
C LYS A 440 -21.05 -52.60 9.94
N ASN A 441 -21.44 -51.32 9.97
CA ASN A 441 -22.77 -50.76 10.34
C ASN A 441 -23.36 -51.05 11.73
N LEU A 442 -23.72 -49.98 12.44
CA LEU A 442 -25.13 -49.67 12.80
C LEU A 442 -25.25 -48.30 13.49
N ASN A 443 -26.31 -47.55 13.17
CA ASN A 443 -26.69 -46.30 13.86
C ASN A 443 -27.56 -46.60 15.09
N VAL A 444 -27.15 -46.14 16.27
CA VAL A 444 -28.06 -45.83 17.38
C VAL A 444 -27.53 -44.59 18.10
N GLY A 445 -28.36 -43.56 18.25
CA GLY A 445 -27.97 -42.34 18.96
C GLY A 445 -28.54 -42.26 20.37
N ARG A 446 -27.78 -41.70 21.32
CA ARG A 446 -28.36 -40.83 22.36
C ARG A 446 -27.34 -39.86 22.95
N VAL A 447 -27.85 -38.68 23.29
CA VAL A 447 -27.16 -37.56 23.92
C VAL A 447 -26.78 -37.89 25.37
N ILE A 448 -25.59 -37.47 25.81
CA ILE A 448 -25.33 -36.86 27.12
C ILE A 448 -24.23 -35.81 26.94
N LYS A 449 -24.34 -34.69 27.67
CA LYS A 449 -23.38 -33.59 27.68
C LYS A 449 -22.17 -34.00 28.54
N ASP A 450 -20.97 -33.51 28.20
CA ASP A 450 -20.25 -32.71 29.20
C ASP A 450 -19.24 -31.73 28.60
N LYS A 451 -18.88 -30.74 29.43
CA LYS A 451 -18.15 -29.53 29.03
C LYS A 451 -16.65 -29.78 28.89
N PHE A 452 -16.03 -29.29 27.81
CA PHE A 452 -14.67 -28.77 27.86
C PHE A 452 -14.61 -27.39 27.20
N SER A 453 -14.04 -26.44 27.93
CA SER A 453 -13.89 -25.04 27.54
C SER A 453 -12.86 -24.91 26.43
N VAL A 454 -13.17 -24.13 25.38
CA VAL A 454 -12.19 -23.67 24.39
C VAL A 454 -12.19 -22.14 24.40
N ASP A 455 -11.59 -21.59 25.45
CA ASP A 455 -11.06 -20.22 25.45
C ASP A 455 -9.59 -20.24 25.02
N LEU A 456 -9.10 -19.08 24.54
CA LEU A 456 -7.84 -18.87 23.83
C LEU A 456 -7.80 -19.55 22.43
N PHE A 457 -7.58 -18.85 21.31
CA PHE A 457 -6.89 -17.57 21.12
C PHE A 457 -7.72 -16.56 20.31
N LYS A 458 -8.08 -15.43 20.94
CA LYS A 458 -8.37 -14.17 20.23
C LYS A 458 -7.08 -13.36 20.15
N ASN A 459 -6.33 -13.46 19.06
CA ASN A 459 -5.21 -12.54 18.83
C ASN A 459 -5.75 -11.21 18.29
N GLU A 460 -5.85 -10.22 19.17
CA GLU A 460 -6.05 -8.82 18.81
C GLU A 460 -4.87 -8.34 17.96
N TYR A 461 -5.12 -7.95 16.71
CA TYR A 461 -4.15 -7.20 15.91
C TYR A 461 -4.05 -5.77 16.44
N LYS A 462 -3.29 -5.58 17.53
CA LYS A 462 -2.98 -4.26 18.08
C LYS A 462 -1.91 -3.56 17.24
N SER A 463 -2.25 -2.36 16.81
CA SER A 463 -1.47 -1.51 15.91
C SER A 463 -0.30 -0.83 16.62
N SER A 464 0.89 -1.43 16.54
CA SER A 464 2.18 -0.75 16.74
C SER A 464 2.66 -0.14 15.42
N PHE A 465 2.13 1.04 15.08
CA PHE A 465 2.54 1.81 13.90
C PHE A 465 3.92 2.46 14.17
N SER A 466 4.99 1.87 13.63
CA SER A 466 6.18 2.66 13.30
C SER A 466 5.91 3.40 12.00
N LYS A 467 5.99 4.73 12.03
CA LYS A 467 5.87 5.55 10.83
C LYS A 467 7.18 5.50 10.05
N ASN A 468 7.26 4.63 9.05
CA ASN A 468 7.86 4.99 7.77
C ASN A 468 7.57 3.93 6.68
N THR A 469 7.42 4.40 5.45
CA THR A 469 7.11 3.64 4.23
C THR A 469 5.78 2.86 4.22
N SER A 470 4.88 3.24 3.32
CA SER A 470 3.65 2.53 3.00
C SER A 470 3.94 1.23 2.24
N ASN A 471 3.84 0.09 2.93
CA ASN A 471 3.88 -1.25 2.34
C ASN A 471 3.08 -2.25 3.20
N VAL A 472 1.85 -2.56 2.77
CA VAL A 472 1.14 -3.79 3.17
C VAL A 472 0.43 -4.32 1.93
N LEU A 473 0.94 -5.41 1.35
CA LEU A 473 0.13 -6.30 0.51
C LEU A 473 0.65 -7.74 0.56
N ALA A 474 -0.29 -8.66 0.34
CA ALA A 474 -0.24 -10.04 0.78
C ALA A 474 0.85 -10.91 0.13
N THR A 475 1.54 -11.70 0.97
CA THR A 475 2.31 -12.86 0.55
C THR A 475 1.48 -14.14 0.65
N SER A 476 1.26 -14.84 -0.47
CA SER A 476 1.74 -16.22 -0.70
C SER A 476 1.05 -16.83 -1.92
N PHE A 477 1.80 -17.49 -2.81
CA PHE A 477 1.27 -18.43 -3.80
C PHE A 477 2.39 -19.31 -4.38
N GLN A 478 2.12 -20.62 -4.50
CA GLN A 478 2.65 -21.45 -5.57
C GLN A 478 1.61 -22.52 -5.99
N ARG A 479 1.28 -22.51 -7.30
CA ARG A 479 1.01 -23.66 -8.21
C ARG A 479 -0.01 -24.74 -7.77
N ASN A 480 -0.98 -25.16 -8.59
CA ASN A 480 -0.88 -25.53 -10.01
C ASN A 480 -2.25 -25.48 -10.72
N ILE A 481 -2.28 -25.22 -12.03
CA ILE A 481 -3.49 -25.30 -12.88
C ILE A 481 -3.48 -26.62 -13.67
N ARG A 482 -4.65 -27.29 -13.73
CA ARG A 482 -5.04 -28.11 -14.90
C ARG A 482 -6.27 -27.47 -15.55
N THR A 483 -6.22 -27.37 -16.86
CA THR A 483 -7.21 -26.69 -17.71
C THR A 483 -8.44 -27.53 -17.98
N VAL A 484 -9.63 -26.92 -17.94
CA VAL A 484 -10.80 -27.37 -18.70
C VAL A 484 -11.43 -26.17 -19.41
N LYS A 485 -11.79 -26.33 -20.68
CA LYS A 485 -12.52 -25.32 -21.48
C LYS A 485 -14.01 -25.60 -21.42
N SER A 486 -14.83 -24.55 -21.32
CA SER A 486 -16.20 -24.55 -21.87
C SER A 486 -16.63 -23.14 -22.27
N LYS A 487 -17.39 -23.05 -23.36
CA LYS A 487 -18.01 -21.83 -23.89
C LYS A 487 -19.43 -21.65 -23.27
N PRO A 488 -20.05 -20.47 -23.40
CA PRO A 488 -21.28 -20.15 -22.67
C PRO A 488 -22.54 -20.65 -23.36
N GLU A 489 -23.60 -20.89 -22.58
CA GLU A 489 -24.98 -20.94 -23.06
C GLU A 489 -25.85 -19.92 -22.33
N HIS A 490 -26.65 -19.19 -23.11
CA HIS A 490 -27.72 -18.33 -22.59
C HIS A 490 -28.92 -19.17 -22.16
N LYS A 491 -29.52 -18.83 -21.02
CA LYS A 491 -30.98 -18.84 -20.87
C LYS A 491 -31.44 -17.58 -20.16
N GLU A 492 -32.24 -16.79 -20.86
CA GLU A 492 -33.11 -15.82 -20.20
C GLU A 492 -34.15 -16.58 -19.36
N ASN A 493 -34.49 -16.04 -18.19
CA ASN A 493 -35.89 -15.83 -17.90
C ASN A 493 -36.07 -14.62 -16.98
N LYS A 494 -37.12 -13.87 -17.25
CA LYS A 494 -37.44 -12.59 -16.61
C LYS A 494 -38.14 -12.84 -15.28
N GLU A 495 -37.79 -12.09 -14.25
CA GLU A 495 -38.70 -11.22 -13.49
C GLU A 495 -37.93 -10.46 -12.38
N ASN A 496 -38.58 -9.46 -11.78
CA ASN A 496 -38.04 -8.55 -10.75
C ASN A 496 -36.97 -7.53 -11.22
N GLN A 497 -37.29 -6.74 -12.25
CA GLN A 497 -36.74 -5.38 -12.39
C GLN A 497 -37.73 -4.36 -11.81
N ALA A 498 -37.52 -3.91 -10.57
CA ALA A 498 -38.30 -2.82 -9.97
C ALA A 498 -37.55 -2.06 -8.85
N ALA A 499 -36.39 -1.47 -9.17
CA ALA A 499 -35.84 -0.30 -8.45
C ALA A 499 -34.75 0.39 -9.29
N ASN A 500 -34.64 1.71 -9.17
CA ASN A 500 -33.57 2.57 -9.71
C ASN A 500 -33.38 2.57 -11.25
N LYS A 501 -34.42 2.99 -11.97
CA LYS A 501 -34.26 3.77 -13.21
C LYS A 501 -34.27 5.27 -12.89
N ILE A 502 -33.46 6.02 -13.63
CA ILE A 502 -33.40 7.50 -13.57
C ILE A 502 -34.79 8.07 -13.89
N ASN A 503 -35.31 8.94 -13.01
CA ASN A 503 -36.67 9.47 -13.15
C ASN A 503 -36.70 10.69 -14.09
N THR A 504 -36.76 10.45 -15.40
CA THR A 504 -36.67 11.49 -16.45
C THR A 504 -37.93 12.34 -16.64
N HIS A 505 -38.74 12.53 -15.60
CA HIS A 505 -40.04 13.21 -15.66
C HIS A 505 -40.19 14.44 -14.75
N GLU A 506 -39.19 14.81 -13.96
CA GLU A 506 -39.26 16.02 -13.13
C GLU A 506 -39.23 17.30 -13.99
N SER A 507 -40.18 18.21 -13.75
CA SER A 507 -40.25 19.46 -14.50
C SER A 507 -39.26 20.49 -13.95
N ILE A 508 -38.94 21.52 -14.75
CA ILE A 508 -38.09 22.64 -14.32
C ILE A 508 -38.62 23.27 -13.01
N LYS A 509 -39.94 23.35 -12.83
CA LYS A 509 -40.58 23.89 -11.61
C LYS A 509 -40.33 23.02 -10.37
N ASP A 510 -40.25 21.70 -10.54
CA ASP A 510 -40.04 20.77 -9.43
C ASP A 510 -38.60 20.83 -8.92
N LEU A 511 -37.63 20.93 -9.84
CA LEU A 511 -36.22 21.15 -9.50
C LEU A 511 -36.00 22.53 -8.86
N GLU A 512 -36.64 23.59 -9.38
CA GLU A 512 -36.59 24.93 -8.78
C GLU A 512 -37.19 24.94 -7.37
N LYS A 513 -38.27 24.18 -7.12
CA LYS A 513 -38.85 24.01 -5.78
C LYS A 513 -37.89 23.30 -4.82
N LYS A 514 -37.21 22.24 -5.25
CA LYS A 514 -36.18 21.54 -4.44
C LYS A 514 -35.01 22.47 -4.09
N ILE A 515 -34.55 23.31 -5.04
CA ILE A 515 -33.49 24.30 -4.78
C ILE A 515 -33.95 25.36 -3.76
N ALA A 516 -35.21 25.81 -3.82
CA ALA A 516 -35.75 26.74 -2.83
C ALA A 516 -35.77 26.12 -1.41
N GLU A 517 -36.19 24.85 -1.29
CA GLU A 517 -36.18 24.10 -0.04
C GLU A 517 -34.75 23.93 0.52
N ILE A 518 -33.77 23.60 -0.33
CA ILE A 518 -32.36 23.50 0.04
C ILE A 518 -31.80 24.84 0.56
N ASN A 519 -32.16 25.96 -0.07
CA ASN A 519 -31.73 27.28 0.37
C ASN A 519 -32.31 27.66 1.75
N GLU A 520 -33.56 27.26 2.04
CA GLU A 520 -34.15 27.46 3.37
C GLU A 520 -33.44 26.62 4.44
N LEU A 521 -33.08 25.37 4.11
CA LEU A 521 -32.30 24.49 5.01
C LEU A 521 -30.89 25.06 5.27
N LYS A 522 -30.19 25.55 4.23
CA LYS A 522 -28.90 26.23 4.39
C LYS A 522 -28.98 27.47 5.30
N LEU A 523 -30.07 28.26 5.19
CA LEU A 523 -30.30 29.42 6.04
C LEU A 523 -30.57 29.05 7.51
N LYS A 524 -31.08 27.84 7.78
CA LYS A 524 -31.20 27.30 9.14
C LYS A 524 -29.84 26.86 9.69
N VAL A 525 -29.01 26.20 8.88
CA VAL A 525 -27.62 25.85 9.26
C VAL A 525 -26.78 27.10 9.56
N SER A 526 -26.86 28.15 8.74
CA SER A 526 -26.11 29.40 8.99
C SER A 526 -26.55 30.15 10.25
N LYS A 527 -27.69 29.79 10.85
CA LYS A 527 -28.19 30.29 12.14
C LYS A 527 -27.87 29.34 13.31
N GLY A 528 -27.04 28.32 13.09
CA GLY A 528 -26.60 27.37 14.13
C GLY A 528 -27.60 26.26 14.46
N ALA A 529 -28.63 26.04 13.64
CA ALA A 529 -29.56 24.94 13.86
C ALA A 529 -28.97 23.59 13.45
N SER A 530 -29.10 22.58 14.32
CA SER A 530 -28.83 21.18 13.98
C SER A 530 -29.92 20.65 13.05
N LEU A 531 -29.54 19.92 12.00
CA LEU A 531 -30.46 19.28 11.05
C LEU A 531 -30.39 17.76 11.17
N ASP A 532 -31.51 17.11 10.87
CA ASP A 532 -31.57 15.66 10.70
C ASP A 532 -30.89 15.20 9.39
N MET A 533 -30.69 13.88 9.28
CA MET A 533 -29.99 13.27 8.14
C MET A 533 -30.73 13.49 6.81
N ASP A 534 -32.06 13.54 6.82
CA ASP A 534 -32.86 13.72 5.60
C ASP A 534 -32.78 15.15 5.07
N CYS A 535 -32.78 16.14 5.97
CA CYS A 535 -32.51 17.54 5.63
C CYS A 535 -31.08 17.74 5.12
N MET A 536 -30.10 17.07 5.72
CA MET A 536 -28.71 17.11 5.25
C MET A 536 -28.55 16.45 3.87
N ASN A 537 -29.20 15.30 3.64
CA ASN A 537 -29.23 14.62 2.33
C ASN A 537 -29.82 15.50 1.23
N LYS A 538 -30.88 16.28 1.52
CA LYS A 538 -31.42 17.28 0.58
C LYS A 538 -30.35 18.32 0.21
N ILE A 539 -29.66 18.92 1.18
CA ILE A 539 -28.58 19.88 0.90
C ILE A 539 -27.47 19.23 0.05
N LEU A 540 -27.08 17.99 0.35
CA LEU A 540 -26.04 17.26 -0.37
C LEU A 540 -26.42 16.93 -1.84
N SER A 541 -27.72 16.87 -2.16
CA SER A 541 -28.22 16.61 -3.52
C SER A 541 -28.22 17.83 -4.45
N GLU A 542 -27.89 19.03 -3.94
CA GLU A 542 -28.00 20.30 -4.67
C GLU A 542 -27.28 20.30 -6.02
N ASN A 543 -26.03 19.84 -6.08
CA ASN A 543 -25.25 19.83 -7.32
C ASN A 543 -25.87 18.91 -8.38
N GLU A 544 -26.41 17.76 -7.97
CA GLU A 544 -27.09 16.80 -8.87
C GLU A 544 -28.39 17.41 -9.43
N ILE A 545 -29.11 18.19 -8.61
CA ILE A 545 -30.32 18.94 -9.00
C ILE A 545 -29.98 20.11 -9.93
N LEU A 546 -28.92 20.88 -9.65
CA LEU A 546 -28.44 21.97 -10.50
C LEU A 546 -27.97 21.49 -11.88
N GLU A 547 -27.18 20.42 -11.94
CA GLU A 547 -26.79 19.79 -13.21
C GLU A 547 -28.00 19.33 -14.03
N SER A 548 -29.02 18.78 -13.37
CA SER A 548 -30.26 18.35 -14.01
C SER A 548 -31.07 19.53 -14.54
N LEU A 549 -31.12 20.63 -13.77
CA LEU A 549 -31.77 21.89 -14.15
C LEU A 549 -31.10 22.51 -15.40
N ASP A 550 -29.78 22.56 -15.45
CA ASP A 550 -29.03 23.13 -16.57
C ASP A 550 -29.16 22.28 -17.85
N LYS A 551 -29.18 20.94 -17.72
CA LYS A 551 -29.46 20.02 -18.83
C LYS A 551 -30.87 20.27 -19.41
N LEU A 552 -31.89 20.50 -18.56
CA LEU A 552 -33.25 20.80 -19.01
C LEU A 552 -33.42 22.22 -19.59
N LYS A 553 -32.79 23.24 -18.98
CA LYS A 553 -32.83 24.63 -19.47
C LYS A 553 -32.11 24.78 -20.81
N SER A 554 -30.95 24.15 -20.98
CA SER A 554 -30.22 24.15 -22.25
C SER A 554 -30.96 23.40 -23.38
N ALA A 555 -31.64 22.28 -23.07
CA ALA A 555 -32.51 21.59 -24.02
C ALA A 555 -33.69 22.46 -24.49
N LYS A 556 -34.36 23.16 -23.55
CA LYS A 556 -35.48 24.07 -23.86
C LYS A 556 -35.06 25.25 -24.76
N ASN A 557 -33.87 25.82 -24.53
CA ASN A 557 -33.35 26.91 -25.36
C ASN A 557 -33.00 26.44 -26.79
N LYS A 558 -32.49 25.22 -26.96
CA LYS A 558 -32.25 24.64 -28.30
C LYS A 558 -33.55 24.42 -29.07
N GLY A 559 -34.62 23.97 -28.41
CA GLY A 559 -35.94 23.72 -29.03
C GLY A 559 -36.71 24.99 -29.45
N ASN A 560 -36.43 26.14 -28.85
CA ASN A 560 -37.05 27.40 -29.24
C ASN A 560 -36.37 28.04 -30.48
N ASN A 561 -35.07 27.82 -30.68
CA ASN A 561 -34.34 28.35 -31.85
C ASN A 561 -34.64 27.58 -33.14
N THR A 562 -35.12 26.33 -33.08
CA THR A 562 -35.53 25.56 -34.26
C THR A 562 -36.97 25.82 -34.71
N LYS A 563 -37.78 26.57 -33.95
CA LYS A 563 -39.14 27.03 -34.36
C LYS A 563 -39.19 28.46 -34.91
N LYS A 564 -38.03 29.07 -35.19
CA LYS A 564 -37.87 30.44 -35.72
C LYS A 564 -37.05 30.51 -37.02
N LYS A 565 -37.03 29.42 -37.79
CA LYS A 565 -36.53 29.36 -39.16
C LYS A 565 -37.61 28.75 -40.05
#